data_AF-A0A521V3Z8-F1
#
_entry.id   AF-A0A521V3Z8-F1
#
_cell.length_a   1.000
_cell.length_b   1.000
_cell.length_c   1.000
_cell.angle_alpha   90.00
_cell.angle_beta   90.00
_cell.angle_gamma   90.00
#
_symmetry.space_group_name_H-M   'P 1'
#
loop_
_entity.id
_entity.type
_entity.pdbx_description
1 polymer ?
#
loop_
_entity_poly.entity_id
_entity_poly.type
_entity_poly.pdbx_seq_one_letter_code
_entity_poly.pdbx_strand_id
1 'polypeptide(L)'
;MRAFALVLAVAPLVGAACTPRTDEGAPSPEPPVQSLPPGASAKIGAAQVGETSPVPAFRALGDGWRLQAEGTEGLRLSARLQRDGGGERNATLVYDPGRAGAAPRTHVLSGTIYGDAGGADLAITVTLVRVPCDNREGEHAWRAEVVVEGGETLRGCADVAT
;
A
#
# COMPACT_ATOMS: atom_id res chain seq x y z
N MET A 1 45.03 26.46 12.99
CA MET A 1 44.71 26.75 14.41
C MET A 1 43.93 28.06 14.48
N ARG A 2 42.70 28.05 15.02
CA ARG A 2 42.02 29.18 15.64
C ARG A 2 40.86 28.60 16.46
N ALA A 3 40.68 29.09 17.68
CA ALA A 3 39.82 28.50 18.70
C ALA A 3 39.03 29.61 19.43
N PHE A 4 38.16 29.21 20.36
CA PHE A 4 37.34 30.02 21.28
C PHE A 4 36.14 30.75 20.64
N ALA A 5 34.98 30.90 21.31
CA ALA A 5 34.60 30.46 22.67
C ALA A 5 33.12 30.02 22.76
N LEU A 6 32.84 29.23 23.80
CA LEU A 6 31.54 28.74 24.25
C LEU A 6 30.86 29.76 25.19
N VAL A 7 29.53 29.89 25.17
CA VAL A 7 28.77 30.44 26.30
C VAL A 7 27.51 29.59 26.51
N LEU A 8 27.44 28.90 27.65
CA LEU A 8 26.20 28.30 28.18
C LEU A 8 25.43 29.35 29.00
N ALA A 9 24.09 29.22 29.03
CA ALA A 9 23.24 29.78 30.08
C ALA A 9 22.23 28.71 30.51
N VAL A 10 22.00 28.57 31.83
CA VAL A 10 21.30 27.43 32.43
C VAL A 10 20.36 27.89 33.57
N ALA A 11 19.10 27.41 33.53
CA ALA A 11 18.14 27.30 34.65
C ALA A 11 17.60 28.63 35.27
N PRO A 12 16.57 28.63 36.16
CA PRO A 12 15.84 27.49 36.76
C PRO A 12 14.29 27.55 36.75
N LEU A 13 13.67 26.58 37.42
CA LEU A 13 12.22 26.38 37.65
C LEU A 13 11.61 27.40 38.64
N VAL A 14 10.27 27.48 38.70
CA VAL A 14 9.39 27.13 39.86
C VAL A 14 7.95 27.62 39.61
N GLY A 15 6.93 26.83 39.98
CA GLY A 15 5.54 27.30 40.06
C GLY A 15 4.48 26.18 40.08
N ALA A 16 4.02 25.79 41.28
CA ALA A 16 2.94 24.82 41.47
C ALA A 16 1.75 25.47 42.23
N ALA A 17 0.50 25.20 41.82
CA ALA A 17 -0.70 25.58 42.57
C ALA A 17 -1.97 24.80 42.15
N CYS A 18 -2.93 24.68 43.09
CA CYS A 18 -4.10 23.79 43.05
C CYS A 18 -5.36 24.47 43.65
N THR A 19 -6.61 24.01 43.42
CA THR A 19 -7.04 22.86 42.60
C THR A 19 -8.20 23.17 41.64
N PRO A 20 -9.48 23.43 42.05
CA PRO A 20 -10.59 23.03 41.19
C PRO A 20 -11.57 24.15 40.79
N ARG A 21 -12.26 23.95 39.66
CA ARG A 21 -13.61 24.48 39.46
C ARG A 21 -14.46 23.51 38.66
N THR A 22 -15.43 22.90 39.34
CA THR A 22 -16.60 22.28 38.71
C THR A 22 -17.50 23.39 38.18
N ASP A 23 -17.92 23.30 36.92
CA ASP A 23 -19.23 23.81 36.51
C ASP A 23 -19.80 22.94 35.39
N GLU A 24 -21.10 22.73 35.46
CA GLU A 24 -21.87 21.65 34.86
C GLU A 24 -22.29 21.98 33.42
N GLY A 25 -21.51 21.51 32.45
CA GLY A 25 -21.89 21.56 31.03
C GLY A 25 -22.77 20.36 30.66
N ALA A 26 -24.05 20.63 30.35
CA ALA A 26 -25.06 19.61 30.07
C ALA A 26 -24.66 18.57 29.00
N PRO A 27 -25.16 17.32 29.07
CA PRO A 27 -24.91 16.32 28.04
C PRO A 27 -25.44 16.78 26.69
N SER A 28 -24.55 16.87 25.70
CA SER A 28 -24.92 17.12 24.31
C SER A 28 -25.79 15.94 23.82
N PRO A 29 -26.94 16.18 23.17
CA PRO A 29 -27.79 15.10 22.70
C PRO A 29 -27.05 14.28 21.64
N GLU A 30 -26.82 12.99 21.94
CA GLU A 30 -26.27 12.03 20.98
C GLU A 30 -27.19 11.97 19.74
N PRO A 31 -26.62 11.97 18.52
CA PRO A 31 -27.42 11.75 17.32
C PRO A 31 -28.09 10.38 17.41
N PRO A 32 -29.39 10.24 17.05
CA PRO A 32 -30.11 8.99 17.23
C PRO A 32 -29.46 7.88 16.41
N VAL A 33 -28.99 6.85 17.11
CA VAL A 33 -28.47 5.62 16.50
C VAL A 33 -29.59 5.02 15.65
N GLN A 34 -29.43 5.05 14.33
CA GLN A 34 -30.40 4.43 13.42
C GLN A 34 -30.30 2.91 13.53
N SER A 35 -31.12 2.34 14.41
CA SER A 35 -31.35 0.90 14.50
C SER A 35 -31.87 0.37 13.15
N LEU A 36 -30.98 -0.24 12.36
CA LEU A 36 -31.37 -0.95 11.14
C LEU A 36 -32.37 -2.06 11.49
N PRO A 37 -33.48 -2.21 10.75
CA PRO A 37 -34.50 -3.19 11.09
C PRO A 37 -33.97 -4.63 10.96
N PRO A 38 -34.26 -5.53 11.92
CA PRO A 38 -33.84 -6.92 11.86
C PRO A 38 -34.51 -7.61 10.67
N GLY A 39 -33.72 -7.99 9.67
CA GLY A 39 -34.22 -8.49 8.38
C GLY A 39 -33.53 -7.88 7.16
N ALA A 40 -32.69 -6.87 7.34
CA ALA A 40 -31.78 -6.37 6.30
C ALA A 40 -30.71 -7.42 5.93
N SER A 41 -31.11 -8.44 5.16
CA SER A 41 -30.17 -9.25 4.38
C SER A 41 -29.46 -8.32 3.41
N ALA A 42 -28.22 -7.96 3.74
CA ALA A 42 -27.34 -7.17 2.90
C ALA A 42 -26.97 -7.97 1.64
N LYS A 43 -27.91 -8.03 0.68
CA LYS A 43 -27.60 -8.35 -0.70
C LYS A 43 -26.64 -7.27 -1.19
N ILE A 44 -25.36 -7.65 -1.30
CA ILE A 44 -24.33 -6.90 -2.00
C ILE A 44 -24.93 -6.49 -3.34
N GLY A 45 -25.20 -5.20 -3.50
CA GLY A 45 -25.83 -4.66 -4.69
C GLY A 45 -24.88 -4.77 -5.88
N ALA A 46 -25.40 -4.87 -7.10
CA ALA A 46 -24.57 -4.95 -8.30
C ALA A 46 -23.60 -3.76 -8.47
N ALA A 47 -23.85 -2.65 -7.77
CA ALA A 47 -22.96 -1.49 -7.68
C ALA A 47 -21.61 -1.76 -6.97
N GLN A 48 -21.51 -2.81 -6.15
CA GLN A 48 -20.29 -3.11 -5.37
C GLN A 48 -19.27 -3.96 -6.16
N VAL A 49 -19.65 -4.47 -7.34
CA VAL A 49 -18.74 -5.22 -8.21
C VAL A 49 -17.77 -4.26 -8.87
N GLY A 50 -16.51 -4.30 -8.43
CA GLY A 50 -15.45 -3.39 -8.88
C GLY A 50 -15.04 -2.34 -7.86
N GLU A 51 -15.64 -2.32 -6.67
CA GLU A 51 -15.18 -1.46 -5.56
C GLU A 51 -13.90 -2.03 -4.89
N THR A 52 -13.77 -3.36 -4.80
CA THR A 52 -12.64 -4.06 -4.16
C THR A 52 -11.74 -4.77 -5.18
N SER A 53 -10.42 -4.70 -4.97
CA SER A 53 -9.42 -5.39 -5.78
C SER A 53 -9.62 -6.92 -5.70
N PRO A 54 -9.65 -7.65 -6.84
CA PRO A 54 -9.59 -9.11 -6.84
C PRO A 54 -8.18 -9.65 -6.51
N VAL A 55 -7.20 -8.75 -6.34
CA VAL A 55 -5.83 -9.04 -5.90
C VAL A 55 -5.70 -8.45 -4.49
N PRO A 56 -5.94 -9.21 -3.41
CA PRO A 56 -5.89 -8.70 -2.04
C PRO A 56 -4.45 -8.51 -1.54
N ALA A 57 -3.52 -9.36 -1.98
CA ALA A 57 -2.08 -9.20 -1.80
C ALA A 57 -1.36 -10.08 -2.83
N PHE A 58 -0.11 -9.75 -3.18
CA PHE A 58 0.75 -10.64 -3.96
C PHE A 58 2.24 -10.46 -3.64
N ARG A 59 3.00 -11.52 -3.91
CA ARG A 59 4.46 -11.52 -3.91
C ARG A 59 4.95 -12.04 -5.26
N ALA A 60 5.70 -11.23 -5.99
CA ALA A 60 6.34 -11.56 -7.26
C ALA A 60 7.87 -11.58 -7.11
N LEU A 61 8.51 -12.55 -7.77
CA LEU A 61 9.88 -12.97 -7.53
C LEU A 61 10.57 -13.35 -8.85
N GLY A 62 11.79 -12.86 -9.07
CA GLY A 62 12.66 -13.31 -10.16
C GLY A 62 14.13 -13.12 -9.83
N ASP A 63 15.00 -13.35 -10.81
CA ASP A 63 16.45 -13.22 -10.62
C ASP A 63 16.82 -11.77 -10.25
N GLY A 64 17.29 -11.58 -9.02
CA GLY A 64 17.75 -10.29 -8.49
C GLY A 64 16.65 -9.26 -8.17
N TRP A 65 15.39 -9.67 -8.06
CA TRP A 65 14.30 -8.74 -7.68
C TRP A 65 13.12 -9.41 -6.97
N ARG A 66 12.43 -8.61 -6.16
CA ARG A 66 11.20 -8.99 -5.45
C ARG A 66 10.24 -7.81 -5.39
N LEU A 67 8.97 -8.03 -5.75
CA LEU A 67 7.88 -7.08 -5.56
C LEU A 67 6.87 -7.69 -4.59
N GLN A 68 6.60 -7.00 -3.48
CA GLN A 68 5.54 -7.36 -2.55
C GLN A 68 4.48 -6.26 -2.57
N ALA A 69 3.20 -6.63 -2.53
CA ALA A 69 2.10 -5.68 -2.50
C ALA A 69 0.93 -6.19 -1.65
N GLU A 70 0.29 -5.27 -0.92
CA GLU A 70 -0.80 -5.52 0.02
C GLU A 70 -1.94 -4.55 -0.25
N GLY A 71 -3.17 -5.05 -0.29
CA GLY A 71 -4.38 -4.26 -0.47
C GLY A 71 -4.55 -3.26 0.67
N THR A 72 -4.80 -2.00 0.32
CA THR A 72 -5.04 -0.92 1.29
C THR A 72 -6.53 -0.61 1.34
N GLU A 73 -7.06 0.04 0.30
CA GLU A 73 -8.48 0.37 0.19
C GLU A 73 -8.98 0.21 -1.25
N GLY A 74 -10.14 -0.42 -1.41
CA GLY A 74 -10.80 -0.63 -2.69
C GLY A 74 -9.92 -1.34 -3.72
N LEU A 75 -9.63 -0.68 -4.84
CA LEU A 75 -8.76 -1.19 -5.92
C LEU A 75 -7.25 -0.97 -5.68
N ARG A 76 -6.85 -0.36 -4.57
CA ARG A 76 -5.46 0.09 -4.33
C ARG A 76 -4.65 -0.91 -3.51
N LEU A 77 -3.37 -1.00 -3.82
CA LEU A 77 -2.37 -1.74 -3.06
C LEU A 77 -1.19 -0.82 -2.75
N SER A 78 -0.65 -0.90 -1.54
CA SER A 78 0.71 -0.45 -1.25
C SER A 78 1.68 -1.52 -1.76
N ALA A 79 2.86 -1.12 -2.24
CA ALA A 79 3.82 -2.04 -2.81
C ALA A 79 5.27 -1.63 -2.52
N ARG A 80 6.17 -2.60 -2.65
CA ARG A 80 7.59 -2.47 -2.35
C ARG A 80 8.41 -3.31 -3.33
N LEU A 81 9.18 -2.63 -4.18
CA LEU A 81 10.11 -3.24 -5.12
C LEU A 81 11.51 -3.23 -4.52
N GLN A 82 12.10 -4.40 -4.36
CA GLN A 82 13.51 -4.59 -4.01
C GLN A 82 14.25 -5.11 -5.25
N ARG A 83 15.43 -4.55 -5.54
CA ARG A 83 16.34 -5.01 -6.59
C ARG A 83 17.75 -5.19 -6.03
N ASP A 84 18.44 -6.25 -6.42
CA ASP A 84 19.84 -6.47 -6.10
C ASP A 84 20.70 -5.32 -6.65
N GLY A 85 21.48 -4.68 -5.78
CA GLY A 85 22.25 -3.47 -6.11
C GLY A 85 21.43 -2.19 -6.33
N GLY A 86 20.12 -2.28 -6.58
CA GLY A 86 19.21 -1.15 -6.79
C GLY A 86 18.50 -0.63 -5.53
N GLY A 87 18.56 -1.39 -4.43
CA GLY A 87 17.95 -1.01 -3.15
C GLY A 87 16.46 -1.34 -3.07
N GLU A 88 15.77 -0.68 -2.14
CA GLU A 88 14.33 -0.82 -1.91
C GLU A 88 13.60 0.48 -2.32
N ARG A 89 12.43 0.32 -2.93
CA ARG A 89 11.57 1.40 -3.42
C ARG A 89 10.13 1.11 -3.05
N ASN A 90 9.45 2.10 -2.44
CA ASN A 90 8.01 2.02 -2.23
C ASN A 90 7.28 2.35 -3.54
N ALA A 91 6.08 1.81 -3.71
CA ALA A 91 5.21 2.07 -4.84
C ALA A 91 3.74 2.03 -4.39
N THR A 92 2.86 2.65 -5.17
CA THR A 92 1.41 2.47 -5.08
C THR A 92 0.92 1.85 -6.37
N LEU A 93 0.07 0.83 -6.26
CA LEU A 93 -0.55 0.14 -7.40
C LEU A 93 -2.08 0.27 -7.32
N VAL A 94 -2.72 0.29 -8.48
CA VAL A 94 -4.18 0.25 -8.61
C VAL A 94 -4.55 -0.82 -9.62
N TYR A 95 -5.48 -1.70 -9.27
CA TYR A 95 -6.02 -2.71 -10.19
C TYR A 95 -6.80 -2.05 -11.34
N ASP A 96 -6.49 -2.45 -12.57
CA ASP A 96 -7.14 -1.97 -13.79
C ASP A 96 -8.12 -3.04 -14.30
N PRO A 97 -9.43 -2.95 -13.99
CA PRO A 97 -10.42 -3.93 -14.44
C PRO A 97 -10.60 -3.94 -15.96
N GLY A 98 -10.35 -2.81 -16.64
CA GLY A 98 -10.50 -2.70 -18.10
C GLY A 98 -9.40 -3.46 -18.85
N ARG A 99 -8.13 -3.30 -18.44
CA ARG A 99 -7.02 -4.07 -19.02
C ARG A 99 -6.98 -5.52 -18.55
N ALA A 100 -7.39 -5.82 -17.31
CA ALA A 100 -7.54 -7.20 -16.85
C ALA A 100 -8.64 -7.96 -17.61
N GLY A 101 -9.76 -7.31 -17.91
CA GLY A 101 -10.87 -7.90 -18.69
C GLY A 101 -10.52 -8.28 -20.13
N ALA A 102 -9.42 -7.76 -20.69
CA ALA A 102 -8.99 -8.04 -22.06
C ALA A 102 -8.40 -9.44 -22.26
N ALA A 103 -7.97 -10.12 -21.18
CA ALA A 103 -7.39 -11.47 -21.25
C ALA A 103 -7.84 -12.33 -20.05
N PRO A 104 -8.41 -13.54 -20.27
CA PRO A 104 -8.90 -14.37 -19.17
C PRO A 104 -7.76 -14.78 -18.23
N ARG A 105 -8.05 -14.75 -16.92
CA ARG A 105 -7.11 -15.09 -15.83
C ARG A 105 -5.87 -14.18 -15.73
N THR A 106 -5.96 -12.97 -16.26
CA THR A 106 -4.95 -11.92 -16.13
C THR A 106 -5.42 -10.87 -15.13
N HIS A 107 -4.51 -10.39 -14.28
CA HIS A 107 -4.67 -9.17 -13.51
C HIS A 107 -3.64 -8.15 -13.97
N VAL A 108 -4.08 -6.92 -14.15
CA VAL A 108 -3.21 -5.79 -14.52
C VAL A 108 -3.33 -4.75 -13.42
N LEU A 109 -2.20 -4.29 -12.90
CA LEU A 109 -2.12 -3.19 -11.97
C LEU A 109 -1.21 -2.11 -12.55
N SER A 110 -1.56 -0.85 -12.35
CA SER A 110 -0.73 0.30 -12.75
C SER A 110 -0.60 1.29 -11.60
N GLY A 111 0.48 2.05 -11.57
CA GLY A 111 0.67 3.10 -10.59
C GLY A 111 2.08 3.71 -10.66
N THR A 112 2.63 4.04 -9.50
CA THR A 112 3.84 4.84 -9.37
C THR A 112 4.83 4.18 -8.42
N ILE A 113 6.09 4.07 -8.83
CA ILE A 113 7.22 3.76 -7.95
C ILE A 113 7.91 5.07 -7.56
N TYR A 114 8.11 5.27 -6.26
CA TYR A 114 8.56 6.54 -5.72
C TYR A 114 10.09 6.67 -5.75
N GLY A 115 10.58 7.84 -6.14
CA GLY A 115 12.00 8.16 -6.13
C GLY A 115 12.60 8.23 -4.72
N ASP A 116 13.92 8.08 -4.63
CA ASP A 116 14.67 8.54 -3.45
C ASP A 116 14.66 10.07 -3.36
N ALA A 117 15.20 10.64 -2.28
CA ALA A 117 15.41 12.08 -2.13
C ALA A 117 16.17 12.68 -3.34
N GLY A 118 15.44 13.39 -4.22
CA GLY A 118 15.96 13.99 -5.45
C GLY A 118 15.84 13.14 -6.72
N GLY A 119 15.33 11.90 -6.62
CA GLY A 119 14.95 11.08 -7.76
C GLY A 119 13.54 11.42 -8.28
N ALA A 120 13.28 11.13 -9.55
CA ALA A 120 11.94 11.23 -10.12
C ALA A 120 11.10 9.98 -9.77
N ASP A 121 9.81 10.19 -9.58
CA ASP A 121 8.81 9.12 -9.58
C ASP A 121 8.65 8.56 -11.01
N LEU A 122 8.45 7.24 -11.13
CA LEU A 122 8.32 6.56 -12.42
C LEU A 122 6.99 5.78 -12.48
N ALA A 123 6.40 5.64 -13.67
CA ALA A 123 5.26 4.76 -13.83
C ALA A 123 5.68 3.28 -13.68
N ILE A 124 4.82 2.47 -13.06
CA ILE A 124 4.99 1.01 -12.93
C ILE A 124 3.71 0.31 -13.40
N THR A 125 3.87 -0.77 -14.17
CA THR A 125 2.78 -1.69 -14.54
C THR A 125 3.17 -3.11 -14.15
N VAL A 126 2.23 -3.81 -13.51
CA VAL A 126 2.38 -5.20 -13.08
C VAL A 126 1.31 -6.03 -13.80
N THR A 127 1.73 -7.05 -14.52
CA THR A 127 0.84 -8.05 -15.14
C THR A 127 1.03 -9.39 -14.43
N LEU A 128 -0.04 -9.93 -13.88
CA LEU A 128 -0.08 -11.25 -13.25
C LEU A 128 -0.95 -12.17 -14.08
N VAL A 129 -0.41 -13.30 -14.54
CA VAL A 129 -1.13 -14.27 -15.39
C VAL A 129 -1.19 -15.61 -14.67
N ARG A 130 -2.40 -16.17 -14.47
CA ARG A 130 -2.57 -17.46 -13.77
C ARG A 130 -2.18 -18.65 -14.65
N VAL A 131 -0.87 -18.86 -14.75
CA VAL A 131 -0.20 -19.96 -15.43
C VAL A 131 0.91 -20.46 -14.50
N PRO A 132 1.12 -21.79 -14.36
CA PRO A 132 2.21 -22.34 -13.55
C PRO A 132 3.57 -21.73 -13.90
N CYS A 133 4.35 -21.49 -12.87
CA CYS A 133 5.68 -20.90 -12.93
C CYS A 133 6.53 -21.54 -11.84
N ASP A 134 7.82 -21.77 -12.10
CA ASP A 134 8.74 -22.41 -11.16
C ASP A 134 10.03 -21.58 -11.07
N ASN A 135 10.61 -21.49 -9.87
CA ASN A 135 11.83 -20.73 -9.60
C ASN A 135 12.60 -21.37 -8.42
N ARG A 136 13.61 -20.66 -7.86
CA ARG A 136 14.41 -21.19 -6.73
C ARG A 136 13.65 -21.29 -5.38
N GLU A 137 12.53 -20.59 -5.22
CA GLU A 137 11.64 -20.68 -4.06
C GLU A 137 10.57 -21.78 -4.24
N GLY A 138 10.24 -22.17 -5.49
CA GLY A 138 9.46 -23.37 -5.83
C GLY A 138 8.36 -23.13 -6.88
N GLU A 139 7.37 -24.02 -6.88
CA GLU A 139 6.20 -23.93 -7.77
C GLU A 139 5.23 -22.81 -7.33
N HIS A 140 4.79 -22.02 -8.30
CA HIS A 140 3.89 -20.88 -8.15
C HIS A 140 2.73 -20.96 -9.15
N ALA A 141 1.54 -20.50 -8.72
CA ALA A 141 0.34 -20.53 -9.55
C ALA A 141 0.24 -19.39 -10.59
N TRP A 142 1.16 -18.41 -10.54
CA TRP A 142 1.16 -17.25 -11.42
C TRP A 142 2.54 -16.92 -11.98
N ARG A 143 2.53 -16.30 -13.15
CA ARG A 143 3.66 -15.58 -13.74
C ARG A 143 3.47 -14.08 -13.55
N ALA A 144 4.55 -13.37 -13.25
CA ALA A 144 4.57 -11.92 -13.12
C ALA A 144 5.48 -11.28 -14.18
N GLU A 145 5.02 -10.13 -14.69
CA GLU A 145 5.78 -9.21 -15.50
C GLU A 145 5.64 -7.80 -14.91
N VAL A 146 6.75 -7.17 -14.55
CA VAL A 146 6.80 -5.83 -13.96
C VAL A 146 7.59 -4.91 -14.88
N VAL A 147 6.91 -3.91 -15.43
CA VAL A 147 7.51 -2.88 -16.28
C VAL A 147 7.60 -1.60 -15.47
N VAL A 148 8.82 -1.05 -15.34
CA VAL A 148 9.06 0.29 -14.79
C VAL A 148 9.46 1.21 -15.94
N GLU A 149 8.87 2.39 -16.01
CA GLU A 149 9.16 3.40 -17.03
C GLU A 149 10.64 3.76 -17.08
N GLY A 150 11.21 3.82 -18.29
CA GLY A 150 12.64 4.05 -18.51
C GLY A 150 13.57 2.92 -18.05
N GLY A 151 13.04 1.85 -17.44
CA GLY A 151 13.79 0.70 -16.95
C GLY A 151 13.56 -0.59 -17.76
N GLU A 152 14.15 -1.67 -17.27
CA GLU A 152 13.96 -3.01 -17.84
C GLU A 152 12.62 -3.66 -17.41
N THR A 153 12.16 -4.60 -18.22
CA THR A 153 11.03 -5.48 -17.87
C THR A 153 11.50 -6.63 -17.00
N LEU A 154 11.08 -6.64 -15.73
CA LEU A 154 11.35 -7.72 -14.80
C LEU A 154 10.34 -8.86 -15.03
N ARG A 155 10.81 -10.10 -15.12
CA ARG A 155 9.97 -11.29 -15.32
C ARG A 155 10.26 -12.33 -14.25
N GLY A 156 9.21 -13.04 -13.83
CA GLY A 156 9.30 -13.95 -12.69
C GLY A 156 8.01 -14.71 -12.41
N CYS A 157 7.97 -15.34 -11.24
CA CYS A 157 6.79 -16.05 -10.74
C CYS A 157 6.10 -15.24 -9.63
N ALA A 158 4.86 -15.59 -9.29
CA ALA A 158 4.16 -14.93 -8.19
C ALA A 158 3.17 -15.82 -7.44
N ASP A 159 2.99 -15.48 -6.17
CA ASP A 159 1.90 -15.91 -5.33
C ASP A 159 0.90 -14.76 -5.20
N VAL A 160 -0.38 -15.02 -5.47
CA VAL A 160 -1.49 -14.09 -5.23
C VAL A 160 -2.35 -14.68 -4.13
N ALA A 161 -2.58 -13.92 -3.07
CA ALA A 161 -3.46 -14.32 -1.98
C ALA A 161 -4.92 -14.46 -2.47
N THR A 162 -5.66 -15.38 -1.85
CA THR A 162 -7.02 -15.79 -2.23
C THR A 162 -7.98 -15.69 -1.07
#